data_AF-A0AAD5DBQ8-F1
#
_entry.id   AF-A0AAD5DBQ8-F1
#
_cell.length_a   1.000
_cell.length_b   1.000
_cell.length_c   1.000
_cell.angle_alpha   90.00
_cell.angle_beta   90.00
_cell.angle_gamma   90.00
#
_symmetry.space_group_name_H-M   'P 1'
#
loop_
_entity.id
_entity.type
_entity.pdbx_description
1 polymer ?
#
loop_
_entity_poly.entity_id
_entity_poly.type
_entity_poly.pdbx_seq_one_letter_code
_entity_poly.pdbx_strand_id
1 'polypeptide(L)'
;DHLALMMELLGMMPRKIALGGRYSRELFNRHGDLRHIRRLRFWPLQKVLKEKYEFSEQDANDLADFLVPILDFVPEKRPTAAQCLSHPWLTGGPSRGLTSGAKSTPEISDTKTCEKSKEKDEREAMEAGVGNIAIGGVSKPLSKKSC
;
A
#
# COMPACT_ATOMS: atom_id res chain seq x y z
N ASP A 1 -4.09 -15.41 17.46
CA ASP A 1 -4.31 -15.91 16.11
C ASP A 1 -3.51 -15.17 15.04
N HIS A 2 -3.51 -13.83 15.02
CA HIS A 2 -2.82 -13.02 13.99
C HIS A 2 -1.38 -13.45 13.61
N LEU A 3 -0.54 -13.80 14.59
CA LEU A 3 0.82 -14.28 14.32
C LEU A 3 0.86 -15.61 13.57
N ALA A 4 -0.09 -16.51 13.80
CA ALA A 4 -0.20 -17.74 13.03
C ALA A 4 -0.50 -17.44 11.56
N LEU A 5 -1.47 -16.55 11.28
CA LEU A 5 -1.80 -16.13 9.91
C LEU A 5 -0.58 -15.53 9.20
N MET A 6 0.18 -14.67 9.88
CA MET A 6 1.43 -14.14 9.34
C MET A 6 2.44 -15.25 9.02
N MET A 7 2.59 -16.24 9.92
CA MET A 7 3.51 -17.35 9.73
C MET A 7 3.06 -18.34 8.65
N GLU A 8 1.75 -18.54 8.48
CA GLU A 8 1.19 -19.39 7.43
C GLU A 8 1.44 -18.82 6.04
N LEU A 9 1.41 -17.50 5.91
CA LEU A 9 1.63 -16.79 4.65
C LEU A 9 3.12 -16.57 4.32
N LEU A 10 3.91 -16.16 5.31
CA LEU A 10 5.30 -15.71 5.12
C LEU A 10 6.35 -16.74 5.56
N GLY A 11 5.92 -17.84 6.18
CA GLY A 11 6.81 -18.85 6.75
C GLY A 11 7.14 -18.59 8.22
N MET A 12 8.09 -19.36 8.74
CA MET A 12 8.42 -19.31 10.17
C MET A 12 9.10 -17.99 10.57
N MET A 13 8.61 -17.38 11.66
CA MET A 13 9.23 -16.19 12.22
C MET A 13 10.63 -16.51 12.78
N PRO A 14 11.67 -15.72 12.45
CA PRO A 14 13.00 -15.91 13.02
C PRO A 14 12.98 -15.82 14.54
N ARG A 15 13.65 -16.76 15.22
CA ARG A 15 13.66 -16.86 16.69
C ARG A 15 14.07 -15.56 17.39
N LYS A 16 15.03 -14.83 16.82
CA LYS A 16 15.48 -13.53 17.36
C LYS A 16 14.34 -12.50 17.44
N ILE A 17 13.48 -12.47 16.41
CA ILE A 17 12.31 -11.59 16.38
C ILE A 17 11.22 -12.11 17.32
N ALA A 18 10.92 -13.41 17.25
CA ALA A 18 9.88 -14.03 18.07
C ALA A 18 10.12 -13.83 19.58
N LEU A 19 11.38 -13.96 20.03
CA LEU A 19 11.74 -13.84 21.45
C LEU A 19 12.18 -12.43 21.88
N GLY A 20 12.37 -11.50 20.94
CA GLY A 20 12.82 -10.13 21.22
C GLY A 20 11.71 -9.18 21.69
N GLY A 21 10.45 -9.54 21.48
CA GLY A 21 9.31 -8.67 21.80
C GLY A 21 8.95 -8.64 23.28
N ARG A 22 8.36 -7.53 23.73
CA ARG A 22 7.82 -7.34 25.10
C ARG A 22 6.82 -8.44 25.49
N TYR A 23 5.94 -8.81 24.56
CA TYR A 23 4.88 -9.81 24.74
C TYR A 23 5.29 -11.22 24.28
N SER A 24 6.58 -11.43 23.97
CA SER A 24 7.08 -12.70 23.43
C SER A 24 6.75 -13.91 24.31
N ARG A 25 6.80 -13.73 25.64
CA ARG A 25 6.57 -14.81 26.62
C ARG A 25 5.15 -15.35 26.61
N GLU A 26 4.16 -14.54 26.25
CA GLU A 26 2.74 -14.93 26.17
C GLU A 26 2.40 -15.62 24.84
N LEU A 27 3.14 -15.29 23.79
CA LEU A 27 2.86 -15.72 22.42
C LEU A 27 3.72 -16.93 22.01
N PHE A 28 4.98 -16.98 22.43
CA PHE A 28 5.97 -17.97 22.01
C PHE A 28 6.53 -18.81 23.18
N ASN A 29 6.92 -20.03 22.87
CA ASN A 29 7.70 -20.90 23.75
C ASN A 29 9.21 -20.53 23.68
N ARG A 30 10.06 -21.19 24.48
CA ARG A 30 11.53 -20.94 24.48
C ARG A 30 12.23 -21.29 23.14
N HIS A 31 11.59 -22.11 22.32
CA HIS A 31 12.07 -22.56 21.02
C HIS A 31 11.71 -21.57 19.90
N GLY A 32 10.72 -20.68 20.12
CA GLY A 32 10.24 -19.71 19.13
C GLY A 32 8.92 -20.12 18.46
N ASP A 33 8.25 -21.19 18.93
CA ASP A 33 6.96 -21.63 18.39
C ASP A 33 5.79 -21.02 19.16
N LEU A 34 4.64 -20.88 18.50
CA LEU A 34 3.43 -20.37 19.12
C LEU A 34 2.93 -21.30 20.24
N ARG A 35 2.57 -20.73 21.39
CA ARG A 35 2.11 -21.51 22.55
C ARG A 35 0.76 -22.18 22.34
N HIS A 36 -0.18 -21.42 21.78
CA HIS A 36 -1.58 -21.81 21.71
C HIS A 36 -1.95 -22.50 20.38
N ILE A 37 -1.10 -22.39 19.36
CA ILE A 37 -1.36 -22.90 18.01
C ILE A 37 -0.22 -23.85 17.63
N ARG A 38 -0.54 -25.14 17.53
CA ARG A 38 0.45 -26.21 17.26
C ARG A 38 0.50 -26.64 15.79
N ARG A 39 -0.53 -26.29 15.01
CA ARG A 39 -0.66 -26.68 13.61
C ARG A 39 -0.81 -25.40 12.79
N LEU A 40 0.15 -25.16 11.91
CA LEU A 40 0.11 -24.08 10.92
C LEU A 40 -0.17 -24.70 9.55
N ARG A 41 -1.09 -24.09 8.80
CA ARG A 41 -1.42 -24.46 7.43
C ARG A 41 -0.74 -23.47 6.49
N PHE A 42 0.47 -23.80 6.06
CA PHE A 42 1.23 -22.94 5.17
C PHE A 42 0.54 -22.81 3.80
N TRP A 43 0.23 -21.58 3.43
CA TRP A 43 -0.29 -21.22 2.12
C TRP A 43 0.44 -19.95 1.65
N PRO A 44 1.60 -20.11 0.98
CA PRO A 44 2.44 -18.98 0.61
C PRO A 44 1.72 -18.04 -0.37
N LEU A 45 2.09 -16.77 -0.33
CA LEU A 45 1.40 -15.69 -1.05
C LEU A 45 1.22 -15.99 -2.56
N GLN A 46 2.24 -16.53 -3.22
CA GLN A 46 2.20 -16.95 -4.63
C GLN A 46 1.06 -17.95 -4.90
N LYS A 47 0.93 -18.96 -4.04
CA LYS A 47 -0.12 -19.99 -4.18
C LYS A 47 -1.49 -19.41 -3.91
N VAL A 48 -1.61 -18.52 -2.92
CA VAL A 48 -2.87 -17.82 -2.64
C VAL A 48 -3.27 -17.00 -3.87
N LEU A 49 -2.36 -16.25 -4.48
CA LEU A 49 -2.63 -15.46 -5.68
C LEU A 49 -3.07 -16.34 -6.86
N LYS A 50 -2.38 -17.47 -7.09
CA LYS A 50 -2.70 -18.39 -8.19
C LYS A 50 -4.01 -19.16 -7.98
N GLU A 51 -4.20 -19.75 -6.80
CA GLU A 51 -5.31 -20.68 -6.52
C GLU A 51 -6.61 -19.95 -6.12
N LYS A 52 -6.51 -18.88 -5.34
CA LYS A 52 -7.68 -18.15 -4.82
C LYS A 52 -8.09 -16.98 -5.69
N TYR A 53 -7.12 -16.31 -6.32
CA TYR A 53 -7.34 -15.11 -7.12
C TYR A 53 -7.09 -15.33 -8.62
N GLU A 54 -6.80 -16.57 -9.03
CA GLU A 54 -6.65 -16.97 -10.44
C GLU A 54 -5.61 -16.15 -11.21
N PHE A 55 -4.56 -15.66 -10.52
CA PHE A 55 -3.46 -14.98 -11.18
C PHE A 55 -2.70 -15.93 -12.10
N SER A 56 -2.16 -15.39 -13.20
CA SER A 56 -1.16 -16.12 -13.98
C SER A 56 0.05 -16.43 -13.10
N GLU A 57 0.78 -17.49 -13.41
CA GLU A 57 1.95 -17.86 -12.62
C GLU A 57 3.00 -16.75 -12.60
N GLN A 58 3.18 -16.06 -13.74
CA GLN A 58 4.10 -14.94 -13.84
C GLN A 58 3.65 -13.77 -12.96
N ASP A 59 2.39 -13.33 -13.08
CA ASP A 59 1.89 -12.19 -12.29
C ASP A 59 1.88 -12.48 -10.79
N ALA A 60 1.55 -13.72 -10.40
CA ALA A 60 1.58 -14.16 -9.01
C ALA A 60 3.01 -14.12 -8.44
N ASN A 61 4.00 -14.53 -9.23
CA ASN A 61 5.40 -14.48 -8.84
C ASN A 61 5.91 -13.04 -8.75
N ASP A 62 5.62 -12.20 -9.75
CA ASP A 62 6.07 -10.80 -9.79
C ASP A 62 5.48 -9.97 -8.64
N LEU A 63 4.20 -10.17 -8.33
CA LEU A 63 3.54 -9.51 -7.20
C LEU A 63 4.06 -10.02 -5.87
N ALA A 64 4.30 -11.33 -5.74
CA ALA A 64 4.85 -11.88 -4.51
C ALA A 64 6.30 -11.44 -4.28
N ASP A 65 7.11 -11.35 -5.33
CA ASP A 65 8.48 -10.83 -5.28
C ASP A 65 8.51 -9.39 -4.76
N PHE A 66 7.51 -8.59 -5.14
CA PHE A 66 7.33 -7.24 -4.59
C PHE A 66 6.87 -7.24 -3.12
N LEU A 67 5.85 -8.03 -2.77
CA LEU A 67 5.19 -7.95 -1.46
C LEU A 67 5.94 -8.66 -0.32
N VAL A 68 6.56 -9.82 -0.59
CA VAL A 68 7.21 -10.63 0.44
C VAL A 68 8.32 -9.86 1.18
N PRO A 69 9.23 -9.11 0.51
CA PRO A 69 10.25 -8.31 1.19
C PRO A 69 9.68 -7.20 2.07
N ILE A 70 8.56 -6.59 1.66
CA ILE A 70 7.88 -5.53 2.44
C ILE A 70 7.30 -6.10 3.74
N LEU A 71 6.92 -7.38 3.71
CA LEU A 71 6.30 -8.09 4.83
C LEU A 71 7.31 -8.84 5.72
N ASP A 72 8.62 -8.75 5.48
CA ASP A 72 9.64 -9.48 6.25
C ASP A 72 9.50 -9.23 7.77
N PHE A 73 9.68 -10.28 8.58
CA PHE A 73 9.60 -10.17 10.04
C PHE A 73 10.71 -9.32 10.65
N VAL A 74 11.87 -9.23 10.00
CA VAL A 74 13.01 -8.41 10.40
C VAL A 74 12.85 -7.02 9.81
N PRO A 75 12.61 -5.97 10.61
CA PRO A 75 12.38 -4.62 10.08
C PRO A 75 13.56 -4.09 9.25
N GLU A 76 14.79 -4.44 9.62
CA GLU A 76 16.02 -4.03 8.94
C GLU A 76 16.15 -4.58 7.51
N LYS A 77 15.44 -5.66 7.19
CA LYS A 77 15.42 -6.26 5.85
C LYS A 77 14.35 -5.64 4.94
N ARG A 78 13.41 -4.89 5.50
CA ARG A 78 12.31 -4.33 4.71
C ARG A 78 12.84 -3.20 3.83
N PRO A 79 12.50 -3.19 2.53
CA PRO A 79 12.84 -2.06 1.67
C PRO A 79 12.13 -0.79 2.15
N THR A 80 12.80 0.34 1.96
CA THR A 80 12.19 1.65 2.14
C THR A 80 11.15 1.91 1.04
N ALA A 81 10.18 2.79 1.31
CA ALA A 81 9.17 3.15 0.31
C ALA A 81 9.81 3.70 -1.00
N ALA A 82 10.90 4.44 -0.89
CA ALA A 82 11.64 4.94 -2.05
C ALA A 82 12.24 3.80 -2.89
N GLN A 83 12.76 2.74 -2.25
CA GLN A 83 13.24 1.54 -2.95
C GLN A 83 12.08 0.78 -3.61
N CYS A 84 10.93 0.66 -2.92
CA CYS A 84 9.75 -0.01 -3.48
C CYS A 84 9.27 0.60 -4.80
N LEU A 85 9.36 1.93 -4.97
CA LEU A 85 8.96 2.61 -6.20
C LEU A 85 9.78 2.22 -7.44
N SER A 86 11.00 1.70 -7.24
CA SER A 86 11.87 1.24 -8.31
C SER A 86 11.66 -0.24 -8.69
N HIS A 87 10.76 -0.94 -8.00
CA HIS A 87 10.55 -2.37 -8.23
C HIS A 87 9.93 -2.62 -9.61
N PRO A 88 10.39 -3.63 -10.38
CA PRO A 88 9.89 -3.91 -11.73
C PRO A 88 8.37 -4.02 -11.79
N TRP A 89 7.74 -4.67 -10.80
CA TRP A 89 6.29 -4.79 -10.70
C TRP A 89 5.54 -3.43 -10.75
N LEU A 90 6.14 -2.35 -10.24
CA LEU A 90 5.58 -0.99 -10.25
C LEU A 90 6.05 -0.16 -11.46
N THR A 91 7.33 -0.29 -11.85
CA THR A 91 7.97 0.59 -12.86
C THR A 91 7.82 0.07 -14.29
N GLY A 92 7.78 -1.25 -14.46
CA GLY A 92 7.58 -1.92 -15.73
C GLY A 92 6.40 -2.85 -15.57
N GLY A 93 5.19 -2.29 -15.66
CA GLY A 93 3.97 -3.11 -15.63
C GLY A 93 4.08 -4.25 -16.64
N PRO A 94 3.38 -5.38 -16.43
CA PRO A 94 3.20 -6.37 -17.49
C PRO A 94 2.77 -5.59 -18.71
N SER A 95 3.57 -5.64 -19.78
CA SER A 95 3.15 -5.17 -21.08
C SER A 95 1.78 -5.79 -21.26
N ARG A 96 0.74 -4.95 -21.30
CA ARG A 96 -0.66 -5.35 -21.37
C ARG A 96 -0.85 -5.99 -22.73
N GLY A 97 -0.37 -7.22 -22.89
CA GLY A 97 -0.94 -8.19 -23.77
C GLY A 97 -2.33 -8.43 -23.23
N LEU A 98 -3.27 -7.56 -23.61
CA LEU A 98 -4.67 -7.92 -23.69
C LEU A 98 -4.71 -9.24 -24.45
N THR A 99 -4.80 -10.34 -23.70
CA THR A 99 -5.10 -11.63 -24.30
C THR A 99 -6.50 -11.48 -24.86
N SER A 100 -6.55 -11.30 -26.18
CA SER A 100 -7.69 -11.58 -27.04
C SER A 100 -8.17 -12.99 -26.73
N GLY A 101 -9.12 -13.08 -25.79
CA GLY A 101 -9.84 -14.28 -25.42
C GLY A 101 -11.31 -14.00 -25.65
N ALA A 102 -11.73 -14.11 -26.91
CA ALA A 102 -13.11 -13.95 -27.33
C ALA A 102 -14.08 -14.80 -26.50
N LYS A 103 -15.05 -14.16 -25.88
CA LYS A 103 -16.43 -14.66 -25.78
C LYS A 103 -17.39 -13.45 -25.85
N SER A 104 -17.99 -13.34 -27.04
CA SER A 104 -19.24 -12.64 -27.41
C SER A 104 -20.19 -12.42 -26.23
N THR A 105 -20.81 -11.25 -26.00
CA THR A 105 -21.89 -10.58 -26.78
C THR A 105 -22.33 -9.29 -26.01
N PRO A 106 -23.28 -8.48 -26.51
CA PRO A 106 -23.28 -7.70 -27.75
C PRO A 106 -23.31 -6.17 -27.46
N GLU A 107 -22.96 -5.40 -28.48
CA GLU A 107 -23.06 -3.94 -28.51
C GLU A 107 -24.51 -3.44 -28.48
N ILE A 108 -24.72 -2.28 -27.86
CA ILE A 108 -25.81 -1.36 -28.21
C ILE A 108 -25.15 0.00 -28.42
N SER A 109 -25.10 0.43 -29.69
CA SER A 109 -24.69 1.76 -30.12
C SER A 109 -25.90 2.63 -30.44
N ASP A 110 -25.80 3.89 -29.99
CA ASP A 110 -26.34 5.13 -30.53
C ASP A 110 -27.84 5.44 -30.43
N THR A 111 -28.18 6.55 -29.74
CA THR A 111 -28.53 7.83 -30.42
C THR A 111 -28.87 8.98 -29.45
N LYS A 112 -28.22 10.14 -29.69
CA LYS A 112 -28.75 11.54 -29.74
C LYS A 112 -29.15 12.37 -28.48
N THR A 113 -28.44 13.52 -28.36
CA THR A 113 -28.82 14.92 -27.94
C THR A 113 -29.17 15.15 -26.44
N CYS A 114 -28.46 16.01 -25.69
CA CYS A 114 -28.30 17.49 -25.70
C CYS A 114 -29.24 18.15 -24.69
N GLU A 115 -28.70 18.75 -23.63
CA GLU A 115 -29.16 20.06 -23.16
C GLU A 115 -28.10 20.76 -22.30
N LYS A 116 -27.88 22.02 -22.65
CA LYS A 116 -26.97 22.99 -22.05
C LYS A 116 -27.86 24.08 -21.46
N SER A 117 -27.95 24.16 -20.15
CA SER A 117 -28.51 25.33 -19.47
C SER A 117 -27.35 26.20 -18.98
N LYS A 118 -27.11 27.27 -19.73
CA LYS A 118 -26.50 28.50 -19.22
C LYS A 118 -27.65 29.40 -18.78
N GLU A 119 -27.56 29.98 -17.59
CA GLU A 119 -28.22 31.25 -17.28
C GLU A 119 -27.20 32.13 -16.55
N LYS A 120 -27.11 33.38 -17.02
CA LYS A 120 -26.09 34.39 -16.72
C LYS A 120 -26.83 35.69 -16.39
N ASP A 121 -26.25 36.43 -15.45
CA ASP A 121 -26.44 37.86 -15.12
C ASP A 121 -27.70 38.26 -14.35
N GLU A 122 -27.49 38.82 -13.14
CA GLU A 122 -27.89 40.21 -12.85
C GLU A 122 -27.11 40.81 -11.66
N ARG A 123 -26.14 41.68 -12.02
CA ARG A 123 -25.81 43.02 -11.45
C ARG A 123 -24.94 43.19 -10.18
N GLU A 124 -23.89 44.00 -10.41
CA GLU A 124 -22.84 44.60 -9.58
C GLU A 124 -23.24 45.18 -8.21
N ALA A 125 -22.35 45.00 -7.21
CA ALA A 125 -21.95 46.07 -6.28
C ALA A 125 -20.67 45.72 -5.47
N MET A 126 -19.61 46.50 -5.72
CA MET A 126 -18.56 46.97 -4.78
C MET A 126 -17.46 46.00 -4.28
N GLU A 127 -16.35 46.00 -5.03
CA GLU A 127 -15.00 46.42 -4.58
C GLU A 127 -14.71 46.41 -3.07
N ALA A 128 -13.88 45.45 -2.62
CA ALA A 128 -12.80 45.70 -1.64
C ALA A 128 -11.93 44.46 -1.44
N GLY A 129 -10.61 44.63 -1.61
CA GLY A 129 -9.64 43.87 -0.83
C GLY A 129 -8.85 42.77 -1.55
N VAL A 130 -8.04 43.16 -2.54
CA VAL A 130 -6.77 42.46 -2.82
C VAL A 130 -5.95 42.43 -1.54
N GLY A 131 -5.50 41.25 -1.12
CA GLY A 131 -4.62 41.08 0.04
C GLY A 131 -3.59 39.98 -0.22
N ASN A 132 -2.46 40.38 -0.79
CA ASN A 132 -1.38 39.53 -1.25
C ASN A 132 -0.60 38.85 -0.12
N ILE A 133 -0.11 37.66 -0.45
CA ILE A 133 0.90 36.86 0.25
C ILE A 133 2.21 37.66 0.40
N ALA A 134 2.79 37.64 1.59
CA ALA A 134 4.19 38.00 1.82
C ALA A 134 4.87 36.92 2.68
N ILE A 135 5.72 36.12 2.03
CA ILE A 135 6.79 35.35 2.68
C ILE A 135 8.01 36.27 2.68
N GLY A 136 8.52 36.59 3.87
CA GLY A 136 9.75 37.36 4.04
C GLY A 136 10.30 37.15 5.43
N GLY A 137 11.49 36.58 5.52
CA GLY A 137 12.12 36.21 6.77
C GLY A 137 12.92 37.32 7.46
N VAL A 138 13.78 36.82 8.35
CA VAL A 138 14.95 37.43 9.01
C VAL A 138 14.71 38.14 10.36
N SER A 139 15.54 37.70 11.33
CA SER A 139 16.19 38.46 12.43
C SER A 139 15.67 38.28 13.86
N LYS A 140 16.46 37.53 14.67
CA LYS A 140 16.73 37.84 16.09
C LYS A 140 17.50 39.18 16.16
N PRO A 141 17.36 40.04 17.19
CA PRO A 141 18.08 39.81 18.47
C PRO A 141 17.44 40.35 19.78
N LEU A 142 17.88 39.71 20.87
CA LEU A 142 18.13 40.15 22.27
C LEU A 142 17.56 41.48 22.83
N SER A 143 16.91 41.40 24.00
CA SER A 143 16.96 42.38 25.12
C SER A 143 16.31 41.77 26.39
N LYS A 144 17.08 41.30 27.39
CA LYS A 144 17.44 41.95 28.68
C LYS A 144 16.29 42.28 29.67
N LYS A 145 16.32 41.53 30.80
CA LYS A 145 16.33 41.92 32.22
C LYS A 145 15.05 42.33 33.01
N SER A 146 15.11 41.89 34.29
CA SER A 146 14.45 42.36 35.53
C SER A 146 12.98 41.99 35.72
N CYS A 147 12.50 41.53 36.89
CA CYS A 147 13.06 41.29 38.24
C CYS A 147 12.53 39.95 38.77
#